data_AF-A0A7V3FUB1-F1
#
_entry.id   AF-A0A7V3FUB1-F1
#
_cell.length_a   1.000
_cell.length_b   1.000
_cell.length_c   1.000
_cell.angle_alpha   90.00
_cell.angle_beta   90.00
_cell.angle_gamma   90.00
#
_symmetry.space_group_name_H-M   'P 1'
#
loop_
_entity.id
_entity.type
_entity.pdbx_description
1 polymer ?
#
loop_
_entity_poly.entity_id
_entity_poly.type
_entity_poly.pdbx_seq_one_letter_code
_entity_poly.pdbx_strand_id
1 'polypeptide(L)'
;MRTEILSASFDKSANLTKAEYDPFMKVLSLTFKNGGVYDYVDVEENIFHEMILAESVGRYFHSKIRGHYDYLKKTVESQKTLEIIEDVSKKEKGKKK
;
A
#
# COMPACT_ATOMS: atom_id res chain seq x y z
N MET A 1 14.84 2.60 -15.14
CA MET A 1 14.36 3.87 -14.55
C MET A 1 13.96 3.55 -13.12
N ARG A 2 14.45 4.30 -12.12
CA ARG A 2 14.09 4.04 -10.72
C ARG A 2 12.77 4.77 -10.46
N THR A 3 11.72 4.04 -10.12
CA THR A 3 10.46 4.64 -9.67
C THR A 3 10.61 4.96 -8.18
N GLU A 4 10.36 6.22 -7.81
CA GLU A 4 10.32 6.64 -6.42
C GLU A 4 8.88 6.55 -5.93
N ILE A 5 8.64 5.61 -5.02
CA ILE A 5 7.36 5.51 -4.33
C ILE A 5 7.35 6.59 -3.25
N LEU A 6 6.35 7.46 -3.29
CA LEU A 6 6.11 8.46 -2.26
C LEU A 6 5.41 7.79 -1.09
N SER A 7 5.84 8.03 0.15
CA SER A 7 5.20 7.44 1.33
C SER A 7 5.00 8.48 2.43
N ALA A 8 3.86 8.38 3.12
CA ALA A 8 3.49 9.24 4.23
C ALA A 8 2.85 8.39 5.35
N SER A 9 3.21 8.69 6.59
CA SER A 9 2.66 8.05 7.79
C SER A 9 1.81 9.05 8.58
N PHE A 10 0.73 8.57 9.19
CA PHE A 10 -0.26 9.41 9.87
C PHE A 10 -0.51 8.95 11.31
N ASP A 11 0.32 9.41 12.25
CA ASP A 11 0.18 9.04 13.67
C ASP A 11 -1.13 9.59 14.29
N LYS A 12 -1.53 10.80 13.89
CA LYS A 12 -2.71 11.49 14.44
C LYS A 12 -4.04 11.13 13.77
N SER A 13 -4.04 10.36 12.68
CA SER A 13 -5.28 10.01 11.99
C SER A 13 -6.05 8.94 12.77
N ALA A 14 -7.39 9.00 12.76
CA ALA A 14 -8.21 8.01 13.47
C ALA A 14 -8.32 6.67 12.71
N ASN A 15 -8.33 6.71 11.37
CA ASN A 15 -8.68 5.57 10.54
C ASN A 15 -7.53 5.07 9.65
N LEU A 16 -6.59 5.95 9.31
CA LEU A 16 -5.47 5.65 8.41
C LEU A 16 -4.16 5.64 9.20
N THR A 17 -3.23 4.78 8.78
CA THR A 17 -1.89 4.66 9.35
C THR A 17 -0.84 5.14 8.37
N LYS A 18 -0.99 4.80 7.09
CA LYS A 18 0.01 5.06 6.05
C LYS A 18 -0.66 5.25 4.69
N ALA A 19 -0.04 6.06 3.85
CA ALA A 19 -0.31 6.16 2.43
C ALA A 19 0.99 5.97 1.64
N GLU A 20 0.91 5.27 0.52
CA GLU A 20 2.00 5.10 -0.44
C GLU A 20 1.46 5.37 -1.84
N TYR A 21 2.21 6.10 -2.65
CA TYR A 21 1.81 6.47 -4.00
C TYR A 21 2.90 6.10 -5.00
N ASP A 22 2.51 5.34 -6.02
CA ASP A 22 3.33 5.03 -7.18
C ASP A 22 2.93 5.97 -8.34
N PRO A 23 3.75 6.97 -8.70
CA PRO A 23 3.44 7.91 -9.78
C PRO A 23 3.49 7.27 -11.16
N PHE A 24 4.24 6.18 -11.34
CA PHE A 24 4.34 5.48 -12.62
C PHE A 24 3.08 4.66 -12.88
N MET A 25 2.59 3.98 -11.86
CA MET A 25 1.37 3.18 -11.94
C MET A 25 0.09 3.98 -11.66
N LYS A 26 0.21 5.20 -11.14
CA LYS A 26 -0.91 6.00 -10.61
C LYS A 26 -1.72 5.24 -9.56
N VAL A 27 -1.02 4.58 -8.64
CA VAL A 27 -1.63 3.74 -7.61
C VAL A 27 -1.41 4.35 -6.24
N LEU A 28 -2.50 4.57 -5.51
CA LEU A 28 -2.51 5.02 -4.12
C LEU A 28 -2.84 3.85 -3.19
N SER A 29 -1.83 3.34 -2.48
CA SER A 29 -2.01 2.31 -1.44
C SER A 29 -2.31 2.98 -0.10
N LEU A 30 -3.42 2.62 0.53
CA LEU A 30 -3.84 3.11 1.84
C LEU A 30 -3.88 1.98 2.86
N THR A 31 -3.17 2.17 3.97
CA THR A 31 -3.16 1.26 5.11
C THR A 31 -4.03 1.82 6.22
N PHE A 32 -5.07 1.09 6.59
CA PHE A 32 -6.01 1.46 7.65
C PHE A 32 -5.57 0.87 8.99
N LYS A 33 -5.97 1.52 10.09
CA LYS A 33 -5.66 1.06 11.45
C LYS A 33 -6.26 -0.31 11.79
N ASN A 34 -7.32 -0.71 11.09
CA ASN A 34 -7.92 -2.04 11.21
C ASN A 34 -7.13 -3.15 10.49
N GLY A 35 -5.98 -2.84 9.89
CA GLY A 35 -5.12 -3.77 9.17
C GLY A 35 -5.49 -3.98 7.70
N GLY A 36 -6.56 -3.35 7.21
CA GLY A 36 -6.91 -3.39 5.79
C GLY A 36 -5.96 -2.53 4.97
N VAL A 37 -5.43 -3.08 3.87
CA VAL A 37 -4.67 -2.33 2.87
C VAL A 37 -5.45 -2.34 1.56
N TYR A 38 -5.57 -1.17 0.95
CA TYR A 38 -6.35 -0.99 -0.27
C TYR A 38 -5.55 -0.16 -1.28
N ASP A 39 -5.41 -0.69 -2.49
CA ASP A 39 -4.76 -0.02 -3.60
C ASP A 39 -5.83 0.61 -4.48
N TYR A 40 -5.84 1.94 -4.57
CA TYR A 40 -6.70 2.70 -5.48
C TYR A 40 -5.95 2.94 -6.78
N VAL A 41 -6.59 2.68 -7.92
CA VAL A 41 -5.99 2.79 -9.25
C VAL A 41 -6.45 4.06 -9.96
N ASP A 42 -5.67 4.51 -10.94
CA ASP A 42 -5.92 5.72 -11.74
C ASP A 42 -6.06 7.00 -10.87
N VAL A 43 -5.30 7.06 -9.78
CA VAL A 43 -5.27 8.21 -8.87
C VAL A 43 -4.19 9.17 -9.33
N GLU A 44 -4.55 10.44 -9.58
CA GLU A 44 -3.57 11.45 -9.93
C GLU A 44 -2.68 11.84 -8.74
N GLU A 45 -1.44 12.24 -9.03
CA GLU A 45 -0.45 12.62 -8.01
C GLU A 45 -0.93 13.80 -7.15
N ASN A 46 -1.69 14.73 -7.73
CA ASN A 46 -2.30 15.84 -7.00
C ASN A 46 -3.19 15.36 -5.85
N ILE A 47 -3.92 14.26 -6.04
CA ILE A 47 -4.82 13.71 -5.01
C ILE A 47 -4.02 13.19 -3.83
N PHE A 48 -2.86 12.59 -4.07
CA PHE A 48 -1.95 12.17 -3.00
C PHE A 48 -1.42 13.39 -2.23
N HIS A 49 -0.95 14.43 -2.93
CA HIS A 49 -0.45 15.66 -2.31
C HIS A 49 -1.53 16.39 -1.50
N GLU A 50 -2.73 16.53 -2.04
CA GLU A 50 -3.86 17.12 -1.33
C GLU A 50 -4.24 16.30 -0.09
N MET A 51 -4.18 14.97 -0.17
CA MET A 51 -4.48 14.09 0.96
C MET A 51 -3.47 14.26 2.11
N ILE A 52 -2.16 14.32 1.83
CA ILE A 52 -1.14 14.47 2.88
C ILE A 52 -1.14 15.88 3.50
N LEU A 53 -1.62 16.88 2.76
CA LEU A 53 -1.76 18.26 3.23
C LEU A 53 -3.10 18.55 3.89
N ALA A 54 -4.09 17.66 3.76
CA ALA A 54 -5.41 17.86 4.33
C ALA A 54 -5.39 17.89 5.86
N GLU A 55 -6.16 18.82 6.44
CA GLU A 55 -6.34 18.94 7.91
C GLU A 55 -6.82 17.62 8.55
N SER A 56 -7.61 16.85 7.81
CA SER A 56 -8.06 15.53 8.21
C SER A 56 -8.00 14.57 7.03
N VAL A 57 -6.95 13.74 7.01
CA VAL A 57 -6.73 12.69 6.00
C VAL A 57 -7.94 11.77 5.86
N GLY A 58 -8.57 11.40 6.98
CA GLY A 58 -9.78 10.57 6.97
C GLY A 58 -10.96 11.26 6.27
N ARG A 59 -11.20 12.55 6.56
CA ARG A 59 -12.25 13.33 5.90
C ARG A 59 -11.98 13.49 4.41
N TYR A 60 -10.73 13.73 4.03
CA TYR A 60 -10.32 13.82 2.64
C TYR A 60 -10.59 12.50 1.90
N PHE A 61 -10.14 11.38 2.47
CA PHE A 61 -10.40 10.03 1.93
C PHE A 61 -11.89 9.79 1.68
N HIS A 62 -12.75 10.09 2.65
CA HIS A 62 -14.19 9.89 2.51
C HIS A 62 -14.85 10.80 1.46
N SER A 63 -14.30 11.99 1.22
CA SER A 63 -14.87 13.01 0.33
C SER A 63 -14.37 12.88 -1.12
N LYS A 64 -13.10 12.51 -1.29
CA LYS A 64 -12.41 12.59 -2.59
C LYS A 64 -11.97 11.27 -3.16
N ILE A 65 -11.80 10.24 -2.33
CA ILE A 65 -11.24 8.94 -2.78
C ILE A 65 -12.32 7.86 -2.75
N ARG A 66 -13.03 7.73 -1.62
CA ARG A 66 -14.02 6.67 -1.42
C ARG A 66 -15.18 6.82 -2.42
N GLY A 67 -15.35 5.82 -3.27
CA GLY A 67 -16.40 5.80 -4.30
C GLY A 67 -16.09 6.62 -5.56
N HIS A 68 -14.92 7.27 -5.61
CA HIS A 68 -14.44 8.00 -6.79
C HIS A 68 -13.42 7.19 -7.59
N TYR A 69 -12.69 6.29 -6.93
CA TYR A 69 -11.68 5.44 -7.55
C TYR A 69 -11.97 3.97 -7.30
N ASP A 70 -11.69 3.16 -8.31
CA ASP A 70 -11.67 1.71 -8.18
C ASP A 70 -10.53 1.28 -7.27
N TYR A 71 -10.77 0.23 -6.49
CA TYR A 71 -9.79 -0.24 -5.52
C TYR A 71 -9.70 -1.76 -5.48
N LEU A 72 -8.50 -2.23 -5.13
CA LEU A 72 -8.19 -3.63 -4.87
C LEU A 72 -7.78 -3.76 -3.41
N LYS A 73 -8.47 -4.64 -2.68
CA LYS A 73 -8.07 -4.99 -1.32
C LYS A 73 -6.83 -5.87 -1.39
N LYS A 74 -5.71 -5.40 -0.82
CA LYS A 74 -4.53 -6.22 -0.59
C LYS A 74 -4.81 -7.18 0.56
N THR A 75 -4.94 -8.47 0.26
CA THR A 75 -4.87 -9.52 1.26
C THR A 75 -3.42 -9.67 1.67
N VAL A 76 -3.12 -9.44 2.95
CA VAL A 76 -1.77 -9.50 3.53
C VAL A 76 -1.12 -10.89 3.45
N GLU A 77 -1.84 -11.90 2.95
CA GLU A 77 -1.39 -13.30 2.84
C GLU A 77 -0.49 -13.61 1.65
N SER A 78 -0.25 -12.71 0.70
CA SER A 78 0.53 -13.05 -0.51
C SER A 78 2.03 -12.76 -0.46
N GLN A 79 2.53 -11.97 0.51
CA GLN A 79 3.98 -11.68 0.59
C GLN A 79 4.76 -12.62 1.51
N LYS A 80 4.08 -13.36 2.39
CA LYS A 80 4.73 -14.42 3.17
C LYS A 80 5.03 -15.68 2.35
N THR A 81 4.41 -15.84 1.18
CA THR A 81 4.61 -17.02 0.32
C THR A 81 5.92 -16.96 -0.48
N LEU A 82 6.44 -15.78 -0.81
CA LEU A 82 7.67 -15.65 -1.61
C LEU A 82 8.96 -15.83 -0.78
N GLU A 83 8.97 -15.47 0.50
CA GLU A 83 10.10 -15.78 1.39
C GLU A 83 10.19 -17.29 1.72
N ILE A 84 9.06 -18.01 1.74
CA ILE A 84 9.04 -19.47 1.99
C ILE A 84 9.65 -20.25 0.82
N ILE A 85 9.54 -19.76 -0.42
CA ILE A 85 10.08 -20.45 -1.61
C ILE A 85 11.61 -20.35 -1.65
N GLU A 86 12.22 -19.26 -1.18
CA GLU A 86 13.68 -19.13 -1.14
C GLU A 86 14.34 -20.01 -0.06
N ASP A 87 13.64 -20.29 1.04
CA ASP A 87 14.17 -21.12 2.14
C ASP A 87 14.13 -22.63 1.84
N VAL A 88 13.12 -23.11 1.08
CA VAL A 88 12.98 -24.54 0.76
C VAL A 88 14.08 -25.05 -0.19
N SER A 89 14.62 -24.22 -1.08
CA SER A 89 15.63 -24.67 -2.06
C SER A 89 17.01 -24.98 -1.44
N LYS A 90 17.29 -24.59 -0.19
CA LYS A 90 18.60 -24.84 0.45
C LYS A 90 18.71 -26.19 1.16
N LYS A 91 17.63 -26.96 1.33
CA LYS A 91 17.65 -28.18 2.17
C LYS A 91 17.92 -29.50 1.44
N GLU A 92 17.99 -29.53 0.11
CA GLU A 92 18.24 -30.78 -0.67
C GLU A 92 19.70 -31.04 -1.09
N LYS A 93 20.69 -30.27 -0.63
CA LYS A 93 22.12 -30.56 -0.91
C LYS A 93 22.87 -31.22 0.26
N GLY A 94 22.19 -32.12 0.98
CA GLY A 94 22.73 -32.72 2.20
C GLY A 94 22.43 -34.20 2.38
N LYS A 95 22.57 -35.04 1.35
CA LYS A 95 22.68 -36.50 1.53
C LYS A 95 23.41 -37.15 0.35
N LYS A 96 24.74 -36.99 0.32
CA LYS A 96 25.63 -37.96 -0.31
C LYS A 96 26.09 -38.91 0.80
N LYS A 97 25.71 -40.17 0.69
CA LYS A 97 26.35 -41.30 1.37
C LYS A 97 26.97 -42.17 0.29
#